data_AF-A0A7S0B8I7-F1
#
_entry.id   AF-A0A7S0B8I7-F1
#
_cell.length_a   1.000
_cell.length_b   1.000
_cell.length_c   1.000
_cell.angle_alpha   90.00
_cell.angle_beta   90.00
_cell.angle_gamma   90.00
#
_symmetry.space_group_name_H-M   'P 1'
#
loop_
_entity.id
_entity.type
_entity.pdbx_description
1 polymer ?
#
loop_
_entity_poly.entity_id
_entity_poly.type
_entity_poly.pdbx_seq_one_letter_code
_entity_poly.pdbx_strand_id
1 'polypeptide(L)'
;CIWFTLFREPVARLVSAFFYCRAQSMKRLPPTLLPPRPGSRRWPGSRRWLPKRWAAAACLHRGGRGCQHPSPRISKRAIDALCAGQVFDFRDATLHQFADHWGNYLLRELLWYPPIMKTLFPTTDEKCDALCLARQASFPGEWAHVPYWYVLKVALQGGDDPRTPHGAANLDTVLAHLRGSHALGPMFDVFGVLEQWIRTMELWDRQMPLADQQIWLNVTRVHYGHGSKKYKEQELAVLDEARKDPYILDAIQGDLKIYRDVAVPLFEAAWKNMH
;
A
#
# COMPACT_ATOMS: atom_id res chain seq x y z
N CYS A 1 -9.39 -0.52 -26.16
CA CYS A 1 -9.85 -0.56 -24.76
C CYS A 1 -9.74 0.84 -24.19
N ILE A 2 -10.68 1.24 -23.34
CA ILE A 2 -10.57 2.51 -22.60
C ILE A 2 -9.87 2.21 -21.28
N TRP A 3 -8.81 2.96 -20.98
CA TRP A 3 -8.08 2.90 -19.74
C TRP A 3 -8.57 4.00 -18.81
N PHE A 4 -8.89 3.63 -17.58
CA PHE A 4 -9.35 4.59 -16.59
C PHE A 4 -8.70 4.34 -15.25
N THR A 5 -8.75 5.36 -14.41
CA THR A 5 -8.18 5.31 -13.08
C THR A 5 -8.98 6.18 -12.11
N LEU A 6 -8.85 5.89 -10.82
CA LEU A 6 -9.48 6.61 -9.74
C LEU A 6 -8.41 7.08 -8.77
N PHE A 7 -8.27 8.40 -8.65
CA PHE A 7 -7.36 9.01 -7.70
C PHE A 7 -8.08 9.31 -6.38
N ARG A 8 -7.33 9.24 -5.29
CA ARG A 8 -7.76 9.61 -3.94
C ARG A 8 -6.80 10.65 -3.40
N GLU A 9 -7.30 11.59 -2.61
CA GLU A 9 -6.50 12.61 -1.94
C GLU A 9 -5.33 11.97 -1.17
N PRO A 10 -4.06 12.33 -1.45
CA PRO A 10 -2.89 11.61 -0.95
C PRO A 10 -2.78 11.52 0.58
N VAL A 11 -3.09 12.58 1.32
CA VAL A 11 -3.03 12.58 2.79
C VAL A 11 -4.11 11.65 3.34
N ALA A 12 -5.36 11.77 2.87
CA ALA A 12 -6.44 10.86 3.23
C ALA A 12 -6.10 9.40 2.93
N ARG A 13 -5.44 9.13 1.81
CA ARG A 13 -5.00 7.78 1.44
C ARG A 13 -3.91 7.25 2.39
N LEU A 14 -2.88 8.06 2.68
CA LEU A 14 -1.80 7.72 3.62
C LEU A 14 -2.36 7.37 5.01
N VAL A 15 -3.21 8.23 5.57
CA VAL A 15 -3.80 8.03 6.91
C VAL A 15 -4.67 6.76 6.93
N SER A 16 -5.48 6.55 5.90
CA SER A 16 -6.30 5.33 5.79
C SER A 16 -5.45 4.06 5.72
N ALA A 17 -4.37 4.08 4.94
CA ALA A 17 -3.42 2.97 4.85
C ALA A 17 -2.71 2.73 6.19
N PHE A 18 -2.32 3.78 6.92
CA PHE A 18 -1.71 3.66 8.25
C PHE A 18 -2.60 2.89 9.23
N PHE A 19 -3.87 3.30 9.36
CA PHE A 19 -4.82 2.62 10.25
C PHE A 19 -5.12 1.19 9.80
N TYR A 20 -5.22 0.95 8.48
CA TYR A 20 -5.37 -0.39 7.95
C TYR A 20 -4.17 -1.29 8.33
N CYS A 21 -2.95 -0.85 8.05
CA CYS A 21 -1.73 -1.60 8.30
C CYS A 21 -1.50 -1.87 9.79
N ARG A 22 -1.75 -0.88 10.64
CA ARG A 22 -1.72 -1.05 12.10
C ARG A 22 -2.74 -2.09 12.57
N ALA A 23 -3.97 -2.04 12.05
CA ALA A 23 -4.99 -3.03 12.39
C ALA A 23 -4.63 -4.45 11.94
N GLN A 24 -4.00 -4.60 10.76
CA GLN A 24 -3.54 -5.91 10.27
C GLN A 24 -2.39 -6.47 11.11
N SER A 25 -1.42 -5.63 11.52
CA SER A 25 -0.34 -6.06 12.40
C SER A 25 -0.84 -6.56 13.75
N MET A 26 -1.85 -5.90 14.33
CA MET A 26 -2.44 -6.36 15.60
C MET A 26 -3.15 -7.71 15.48
N LYS A 27 -3.75 -8.04 14.32
CA LYS A 27 -4.39 -9.35 14.10
C LYS A 27 -3.40 -10.52 14.02
N ARG A 28 -2.12 -10.24 13.76
CA ARG A 28 -1.07 -11.26 13.60
C ARG A 28 -0.49 -11.75 14.92
N LEU A 29 -0.84 -11.12 16.05
CA LEU A 29 -0.36 -11.54 17.35
C LEU A 29 -1.00 -12.89 17.75
N PRO A 30 -0.23 -13.82 18.34
CA PRO A 30 -0.79 -14.95 19.05
C PRO A 30 -1.81 -14.43 20.08
N PRO A 31 -2.93 -15.13 20.33
CA PRO A 31 -3.94 -14.68 21.29
C PRO A 31 -3.38 -14.35 22.68
N THR A 32 -2.25 -14.97 23.06
CA THR A 32 -1.54 -14.75 24.32
C THR A 32 -0.79 -13.42 24.42
N LEU A 33 -0.56 -12.74 23.30
CA LEU A 33 0.17 -11.46 23.23
C LEU A 33 -0.75 -10.28 22.86
N LEU A 34 -2.05 -10.52 22.66
CA LEU A 34 -3.00 -9.43 22.45
C LEU A 34 -3.20 -8.66 23.76
N PRO A 35 -3.19 -7.32 23.74
CA PRO A 35 -3.53 -6.55 24.93
C PRO A 35 -4.95 -6.92 25.39
N PRO A 36 -5.21 -6.94 26.71
CA PRO A 36 -6.52 -7.27 27.24
C PRO A 36 -7.57 -6.31 26.65
N ARG A 37 -8.69 -6.85 26.18
CA ARG A 37 -9.76 -6.03 25.60
C ARG A 37 -10.26 -5.05 26.67
N PRO A 38 -10.34 -3.73 26.38
CA PRO A 38 -10.99 -2.77 27.26
C PRO A 38 -12.41 -3.26 27.57
N GLY A 39 -12.74 -3.45 28.86
CA GLY A 39 -14.03 -3.98 29.30
C GLY A 39 -14.09 -5.49 29.57
N SER A 40 -13.03 -6.26 29.30
CA SER A 40 -12.97 -7.67 29.74
C SER A 40 -12.63 -7.78 31.22
N ARG A 41 -13.61 -7.55 32.09
CA ARG A 41 -13.52 -7.88 33.53
C ARG A 41 -13.54 -9.40 33.71
N ARG A 42 -12.45 -10.10 33.37
CA ARG A 42 -12.18 -11.42 33.95
C ARG A 42 -11.38 -11.21 35.23
N TRP A 43 -12.10 -11.33 36.34
CA TRP A 43 -11.54 -11.47 37.67
C TRP A 43 -10.51 -12.62 37.70
N PRO A 44 -9.32 -12.42 38.30
CA PRO A 44 -8.36 -13.49 38.52
C PRO A 44 -8.81 -14.33 39.72
N GLY A 45 -9.78 -15.21 39.49
CA GLY A 45 -10.27 -16.18 40.48
C GLY A 45 -9.87 -17.60 40.11
N SER A 46 -8.81 -18.11 40.74
CA SER A 46 -8.49 -19.54 40.89
C SER A 46 -8.26 -20.37 39.61
N ARG A 47 -7.03 -20.37 39.10
CA ARG A 47 -6.39 -21.62 38.65
C ARG A 47 -4.97 -21.68 39.18
N ARG A 48 -4.69 -22.76 39.90
CA ARG A 48 -3.39 -23.07 40.51
C ARG A 48 -2.26 -22.86 39.52
N TRP A 49 -1.32 -22.00 39.89
CA TRP A 49 0.01 -21.96 39.32
C TRP A 49 0.73 -23.27 39.69
N LEU A 50 0.89 -24.17 38.73
CA LEU A 50 1.93 -25.19 38.79
C LEU A 50 3.21 -24.56 38.22
N PRO A 51 4.35 -24.63 38.94
CA PRO A 51 5.60 -24.10 38.43
C PRO A 51 6.10 -25.01 37.30
N LYS A 52 6.08 -24.51 36.06
CA LYS A 52 6.80 -25.14 34.94
C LYS A 52 8.29 -24.84 35.09
N ARG A 53 8.95 -25.64 35.92
CA ARG A 53 10.40 -25.82 35.92
C ARG A 53 10.68 -27.15 35.21
N TRP A 54 11.51 -27.07 34.16
CA TRP A 54 12.20 -28.18 33.49
C TRP A 54 11.35 -29.14 32.65
N ALA A 55 11.26 -28.83 31.34
CA ALA A 55 11.21 -29.85 30.29
C ALA A 55 12.39 -29.58 29.35
N ALA A 56 13.60 -29.80 29.86
CA ALA A 56 14.79 -29.97 29.03
C ALA A 56 14.80 -31.42 28.54
N ALA A 57 15.07 -31.56 27.25
CA ALA A 57 14.96 -32.79 26.49
C ALA A 57 15.86 -33.92 27.00
N ALA A 58 15.26 -35.09 27.22
CA ALA A 58 15.94 -36.37 27.08
C ALA A 58 15.85 -36.78 25.60
N CYS A 59 16.91 -36.47 24.83
CA CYS A 59 17.19 -37.12 23.54
C CYS A 59 18.58 -37.74 23.64
N LEU A 60 18.66 -38.91 24.29
CA LEU A 60 19.86 -39.73 24.30
C LEU A 60 19.57 -41.02 23.52
N HIS A 61 20.38 -41.19 22.47
CA HIS A 61 20.80 -42.44 21.85
C HIS A 61 19.83 -43.62 21.87
N ARG A 62 19.15 -43.85 20.75
CA ARG A 62 19.07 -45.18 20.12
C ARG A 62 18.67 -45.05 18.65
N GLY A 63 19.27 -45.91 17.84
CA GLY A 63 19.37 -45.83 16.39
C GLY A 63 18.08 -45.52 15.61
N GLY A 64 18.28 -44.76 14.53
CA GLY A 64 17.56 -44.98 13.27
C GLY A 64 16.11 -44.55 13.24
N ARG A 65 15.87 -43.24 13.25
CA ARG A 65 14.91 -42.51 12.39
C ARG A 65 14.97 -41.04 12.79
N GLY A 66 15.37 -40.18 11.86
CA GLY A 66 15.67 -38.77 12.10
C GLY A 66 14.52 -38.05 12.81
N CYS A 67 14.86 -37.28 13.83
CA CYS A 67 13.96 -36.30 14.44
C CYS A 67 13.59 -35.28 13.35
N GLN A 68 12.50 -35.54 12.64
CA GLN A 68 11.85 -34.52 11.83
C GLN A 68 11.29 -33.52 12.83
N HIS A 69 12.04 -32.44 13.07
CA HIS A 69 11.45 -31.24 13.65
C HIS A 69 10.22 -30.93 12.80
N PRO A 70 9.01 -30.83 13.38
CA PRO A 70 7.86 -30.38 12.62
C PRO A 70 8.24 -28.99 12.11
N SER A 71 8.58 -28.90 10.82
CA SER A 71 8.76 -27.63 10.15
C SER A 71 7.51 -26.83 10.50
N PRO A 72 7.63 -25.68 11.16
CA PRO A 72 6.46 -24.90 11.54
C PRO A 72 5.64 -24.76 10.27
N ARG A 73 4.41 -25.27 10.29
CA ARG A 73 3.47 -25.01 9.21
C ARG A 73 3.28 -23.51 9.27
N ILE A 74 4.09 -22.78 8.50
CA ILE A 74 3.87 -21.39 8.17
C ILE A 74 2.53 -21.45 7.47
N SER A 75 1.44 -21.24 8.23
CA SER A 75 0.12 -21.04 7.67
C SER A 75 0.34 -20.06 6.53
N LYS A 76 -0.10 -20.36 5.30
CA LYS A 76 -0.03 -19.46 4.14
C LYS A 76 -0.63 -18.12 4.57
N ARG A 77 0.19 -17.25 5.16
CA ARG A 77 -0.23 -15.97 5.71
C ARG A 77 -0.51 -15.17 4.46
N ALA A 78 -1.76 -14.73 4.30
CA ALA A 78 -2.12 -13.83 3.23
C ALA A 78 -1.10 -12.69 3.23
N ILE A 79 -0.35 -12.59 2.12
CA ILE A 79 0.63 -11.53 1.92
C ILE A 79 -0.15 -10.23 2.01
N ASP A 80 0.23 -9.37 2.94
CA ASP A 80 -0.35 -8.03 3.00
C ASP A 80 0.35 -7.19 1.94
N ALA A 81 -0.21 -7.22 0.73
CA ALA A 81 0.28 -6.53 -0.44
C ALA A 81 0.36 -5.02 -0.23
N LEU A 82 -0.43 -4.45 0.68
CA LEU A 82 -0.45 -3.00 0.89
C LEU A 82 0.65 -2.56 1.86
N CYS A 83 0.85 -3.32 2.93
CA CYS A 83 1.62 -2.82 4.07
C CYS A 83 3.10 -3.18 4.01
N ALA A 84 3.48 -4.29 3.39
CA ALA A 84 4.85 -4.82 3.51
C ALA A 84 5.25 -5.06 4.99
N GLY A 85 4.33 -5.62 5.80
CA GLY A 85 4.55 -5.88 7.24
C GLY A 85 5.62 -6.91 7.59
N GLN A 86 6.35 -7.42 6.60
CA GLN A 86 7.54 -8.24 6.76
C GLN A 86 8.79 -7.40 7.03
N VAL A 87 8.81 -6.13 6.61
CA VAL A 87 9.95 -5.21 6.77
C VAL A 87 9.68 -4.08 7.75
N PHE A 88 8.42 -3.84 8.08
CA PHE A 88 8.04 -2.71 8.90
C PHE A 88 6.97 -3.12 9.91
N ASP A 89 7.22 -2.78 11.17
CA ASP A 89 6.31 -3.10 12.27
C ASP A 89 5.35 -1.94 12.54
N PHE A 90 4.10 -2.10 12.11
CA PHE A 90 3.08 -1.07 12.26
C PHE A 90 2.45 -0.97 13.66
N ARG A 91 2.82 -1.83 14.62
CA ARG A 91 2.14 -1.87 15.93
C ARG A 91 2.29 -0.55 16.69
N ASP A 92 3.53 -0.09 16.76
CA ASP A 92 3.96 1.08 17.53
C ASP A 92 4.50 2.21 16.64
N ALA A 93 4.37 2.05 15.32
CA ALA A 93 4.81 3.05 14.37
C ALA A 93 4.03 4.36 14.51
N THR A 94 4.73 5.48 14.41
CA THR A 94 4.12 6.81 14.26
C THR A 94 3.67 7.03 12.80
N LEU A 95 2.84 8.06 12.58
CA LEU A 95 2.46 8.44 11.22
C LEU A 95 3.68 8.92 10.41
N HIS A 96 4.66 9.60 11.03
CA HIS A 96 5.92 9.99 10.39
C HIS A 96 6.71 8.79 9.89
N GLN A 97 6.92 7.79 10.75
CA GLN A 97 7.63 6.56 10.36
C GLN A 97 6.87 5.80 9.26
N PHE A 98 5.54 5.84 9.30
CA PHE A 98 4.72 5.28 8.22
C PHE A 98 4.84 6.07 6.92
N ALA A 99 4.91 7.40 6.98
CA ALA A 99 5.13 8.26 5.82
C ALA A 99 6.52 8.02 5.20
N ASP A 100 7.55 7.80 6.01
CA ASP A 100 8.87 7.40 5.49
C ASP A 100 8.82 6.04 4.80
N HIS A 101 8.06 5.09 5.35
CA HIS A 101 7.91 3.75 4.81
C HIS A 101 7.06 3.72 3.53
N TRP A 102 5.94 4.42 3.53
CA TRP A 102 4.87 4.30 2.54
C TRP A 102 4.75 5.51 1.62
N GLY A 103 5.34 6.66 1.95
CA GLY A 103 5.18 7.91 1.22
C GLY A 103 5.60 7.83 -0.25
N ASN A 104 5.03 8.69 -1.10
CA ASN A 104 5.13 8.62 -2.56
C ASN A 104 4.68 7.27 -3.17
N TYR A 105 3.68 6.64 -2.56
CA TYR A 105 3.12 5.37 -3.03
C TYR A 105 2.49 5.49 -4.42
N LEU A 106 1.77 6.59 -4.71
CA LEU A 106 1.13 6.76 -6.03
C LEU A 106 2.19 6.92 -7.11
N LEU A 107 3.21 7.75 -6.84
CA LEU A 107 4.32 7.93 -7.76
C LEU A 107 4.93 6.56 -8.12
N ARG A 108 5.28 5.73 -7.12
CA ARG A 108 5.81 4.38 -7.38
C ARG A 108 4.87 3.50 -8.19
N GLU A 109 3.57 3.50 -7.90
CA GLU A 109 2.59 2.74 -8.68
C GLU A 109 2.52 3.22 -10.14
N LEU A 110 2.66 4.53 -10.40
CA LEU A 110 2.63 5.06 -11.76
C LEU A 110 3.94 4.84 -12.52
N LEU A 111 5.07 4.69 -11.82
CA LEU A 111 6.33 4.28 -12.42
C LEU A 111 6.24 2.87 -13.02
N TRP A 112 5.28 2.03 -12.60
CA TRP A 112 4.99 0.73 -13.21
C TRP A 112 4.41 0.80 -14.63
N TYR A 113 4.06 1.99 -15.13
CA TYR A 113 3.59 2.14 -16.51
C TYR A 113 4.66 1.63 -17.49
N PRO A 114 4.37 0.70 -18.42
CA PRO A 114 5.40 -0.02 -19.16
C PRO A 114 6.43 0.83 -19.92
N PRO A 115 6.04 1.94 -20.59
CA PRO A 115 7.02 2.85 -21.20
C PRO A 115 8.02 3.44 -20.20
N ILE A 116 7.56 3.75 -18.98
CA ILE A 116 8.40 4.30 -17.91
C ILE A 116 9.27 3.19 -17.32
N MET A 117 8.68 2.05 -16.96
CA MET A 117 9.42 0.90 -16.42
C MET A 117 10.57 0.47 -17.30
N LYS A 118 10.35 0.38 -18.62
CA LYS A 118 11.38 -0.01 -19.58
C LYS A 118 12.58 0.95 -19.56
N THR A 119 12.33 2.22 -19.25
CA THR A 119 13.38 3.25 -19.18
C THR A 119 14.11 3.21 -17.85
N LEU A 120 13.40 2.99 -16.73
CA LEU A 120 13.98 2.93 -15.39
C LEU A 120 14.76 1.64 -15.14
N PHE A 121 14.25 0.53 -15.66
CA PHE A 121 14.78 -0.80 -15.47
C PHE A 121 14.89 -1.47 -16.83
N PRO A 122 15.84 -1.03 -17.68
CA PRO A 122 16.04 -1.65 -18.97
C PRO A 122 16.37 -3.12 -18.79
N THR A 123 15.71 -3.98 -19.58
CA THR A 123 16.04 -5.41 -19.61
C THR A 123 17.49 -5.55 -20.07
N THR A 124 18.33 -6.11 -19.21
CA THR A 124 19.71 -6.47 -19.55
C THR A 124 19.77 -7.96 -19.88
N ASP A 125 20.79 -8.37 -20.64
CA ASP A 125 21.09 -9.81 -20.84
C ASP A 125 21.62 -10.49 -19.56
N GLU A 126 21.77 -9.72 -18.47
CA GLU A 126 22.20 -10.24 -17.19
C GLU A 126 21.09 -11.09 -16.57
N LYS A 127 21.48 -12.07 -15.74
CA LYS A 127 20.54 -12.96 -15.08
C LYS A 127 19.62 -12.25 -14.06
N CYS A 128 19.92 -11.00 -13.70
CA CYS A 128 19.26 -10.29 -12.61
C CYS A 128 19.35 -8.78 -12.81
N ASP A 129 18.23 -8.15 -13.19
CA ASP A 129 18.11 -6.69 -13.30
C ASP A 129 18.07 -6.00 -11.92
N ALA A 130 17.98 -4.67 -11.88
CA ALA A 130 17.95 -3.91 -10.62
C ALA A 130 16.75 -4.27 -9.72
N LEU A 131 15.60 -4.65 -10.29
CA LEU A 131 14.44 -5.14 -9.51
C LEU A 131 14.74 -6.50 -8.89
N CYS A 132 15.37 -7.39 -9.64
CA CYS A 132 15.86 -8.66 -9.16
C CYS A 132 16.89 -8.44 -8.05
N LEU A 133 17.89 -7.57 -8.23
CA LEU A 133 18.91 -7.25 -7.21
C LEU A 133 18.29 -6.66 -5.94
N ALA A 134 17.38 -5.69 -6.07
CA ALA A 134 16.65 -5.11 -4.93
C ALA A 134 15.86 -6.19 -4.18
N ARG A 135 15.25 -7.12 -4.92
CA ARG A 135 14.56 -8.27 -4.34
C ARG A 135 15.53 -9.21 -3.60
N GLN A 136 16.71 -9.47 -4.15
CA GLN A 136 17.73 -10.31 -3.49
C GLN A 136 18.26 -9.66 -2.21
N ALA A 137 18.62 -8.38 -2.29
CA ALA A 137 19.19 -7.62 -1.19
C ALA A 137 18.22 -7.49 -0.01
N SER A 138 16.93 -7.34 -0.31
CA SER A 138 15.94 -7.12 0.74
C SER A 138 15.55 -8.41 1.47
N PHE A 139 15.65 -9.61 0.84
CA PHE A 139 15.15 -10.87 1.42
C PHE A 139 15.93 -12.12 0.97
N PRO A 140 17.12 -12.40 1.53
CA PRO A 140 17.83 -13.64 1.27
C PRO A 140 17.06 -14.84 1.84
N GLY A 141 16.44 -15.65 0.98
CA GLY A 141 15.92 -16.98 1.33
C GLY A 141 14.39 -17.15 1.39
N GLU A 142 13.60 -16.09 1.52
CA GLU A 142 12.12 -16.14 1.55
C GLU A 142 11.51 -15.17 0.53
N TRP A 143 11.82 -15.42 -0.75
CA TRP A 143 11.51 -14.61 -1.93
C TRP A 143 10.03 -14.28 -2.19
N ALA A 144 9.08 -14.91 -1.49
CA ALA A 144 7.72 -15.05 -1.99
C ALA A 144 6.71 -14.00 -1.48
N HIS A 145 7.09 -13.12 -0.54
CA HIS A 145 6.07 -12.46 0.29
C HIS A 145 6.18 -10.95 0.44
N VAL A 146 7.11 -10.28 -0.23
CA VAL A 146 7.21 -8.82 -0.12
C VAL A 146 6.46 -8.16 -1.28
N PRO A 147 5.65 -7.13 -1.01
CA PRO A 147 4.92 -6.46 -2.06
C PRO A 147 5.84 -5.81 -3.10
N TYR A 148 5.44 -5.90 -4.37
CA TYR A 148 6.20 -5.34 -5.50
C TYR A 148 6.49 -3.85 -5.36
N TRP A 149 5.56 -3.06 -4.79
CA TRP A 149 5.77 -1.64 -4.58
C TRP A 149 6.98 -1.36 -3.65
N TYR A 150 7.23 -2.23 -2.67
CA TYR A 150 8.35 -2.07 -1.74
C TYR A 150 9.67 -2.49 -2.39
N VAL A 151 9.65 -3.56 -3.19
CA VAL A 151 10.81 -3.94 -4.02
C VAL A 151 11.19 -2.78 -4.94
N LEU A 152 10.20 -2.16 -5.59
CA LEU A 152 10.40 -0.99 -6.43
C LEU A 152 10.99 0.18 -5.64
N LYS A 153 10.48 0.47 -4.44
CA LYS A 153 11.04 1.51 -3.56
C LYS A 153 12.54 1.30 -3.32
N VAL A 154 12.95 0.06 -2.98
CA VAL A 154 14.37 -0.27 -2.76
C VAL A 154 15.17 -0.13 -4.06
N ALA A 155 14.63 -0.59 -5.18
CA ALA A 155 15.29 -0.52 -6.49
C ALA A 155 15.50 0.92 -6.97
N LEU A 156 14.59 1.84 -6.64
CA LEU A 156 14.66 3.23 -7.06
C LEU A 156 15.72 4.04 -6.32
N GLN A 157 16.17 3.61 -5.13
CA GLN A 157 17.21 4.29 -4.33
C GLN A 157 16.98 5.81 -4.18
N GLY A 158 15.74 6.23 -3.92
CA GLY A 158 15.34 7.64 -3.83
C GLY A 158 14.78 8.24 -5.13
N GLY A 159 14.74 7.47 -6.22
CA GLY A 159 14.07 7.83 -7.48
C GLY A 159 12.55 7.97 -7.38
N ASP A 160 11.96 7.77 -6.21
CA ASP A 160 10.58 8.06 -5.83
C ASP A 160 10.46 9.27 -4.89
N ASP A 161 11.56 9.96 -4.59
CA ASP A 161 11.57 11.20 -3.80
C ASP A 161 11.89 12.40 -4.70
N PRO A 162 10.90 13.27 -5.00
CA PRO A 162 11.07 14.44 -5.85
C PRO A 162 12.09 15.48 -5.36
N ARG A 163 12.59 15.38 -4.12
CA ARG A 163 13.71 16.21 -3.63
C ARG A 163 15.06 15.76 -4.20
N THR A 164 15.16 14.52 -4.67
CA THR A 164 16.37 14.03 -5.33
C THR A 164 16.33 14.35 -6.83
N PRO A 165 17.48 14.54 -7.51
CA PRO A 165 17.50 14.76 -8.96
C PRO A 165 16.81 13.64 -9.76
N HIS A 166 17.03 12.37 -9.37
CA HIS A 166 16.41 11.22 -10.04
C HIS A 166 14.90 11.19 -9.79
N GLY A 167 14.44 11.43 -8.55
CA GLY A 167 13.03 11.43 -8.23
C GLY A 167 12.26 12.59 -8.89
N ALA A 168 12.89 13.77 -9.02
CA ALA A 168 12.33 14.88 -9.78
C ALA A 168 12.13 14.50 -11.26
N ALA A 169 13.16 13.94 -11.91
CA ALA A 169 13.09 13.50 -13.30
C ALA A 169 12.03 12.40 -13.53
N ASN A 170 11.94 11.45 -12.61
CA ASN A 170 10.94 10.38 -12.65
C ASN A 170 9.52 10.92 -12.47
N LEU A 171 9.32 11.86 -11.54
CA LEU A 171 8.04 12.53 -11.36
C LEU A 171 7.66 13.30 -12.63
N ASP A 172 8.56 14.09 -13.21
CA ASP A 172 8.28 14.84 -14.44
C ASP A 172 7.90 13.92 -15.61
N THR A 173 8.56 12.76 -15.71
CA THR A 173 8.20 11.72 -16.69
C THR A 173 6.78 11.18 -16.46
N VAL A 174 6.41 10.89 -15.21
CA VAL A 174 5.04 10.46 -14.85
C VAL A 174 4.02 11.55 -15.18
N LEU A 175 4.30 12.80 -14.82
CA LEU A 175 3.40 13.92 -15.11
C LEU A 175 3.20 14.13 -16.61
N ALA A 176 4.24 13.97 -17.43
CA ALA A 176 4.15 14.05 -18.88
C ALA A 176 3.25 12.95 -19.46
N HIS A 177 3.44 11.69 -19.01
CA HIS A 177 2.59 10.58 -19.43
C HIS A 177 1.14 10.70 -18.95
N LEU A 178 0.89 11.20 -17.74
CA LEU A 178 -0.49 11.41 -17.28
C LEU A 178 -1.22 12.48 -18.12
N ARG A 179 -0.50 13.52 -18.55
CA ARG A 179 -1.06 14.60 -19.39
C ARG A 179 -1.16 14.24 -20.87
N GLY A 180 -0.42 13.22 -21.32
CA GLY A 180 -0.25 12.95 -22.75
C GLY A 180 0.49 14.08 -23.49
N SER A 181 1.45 14.73 -22.82
CA SER A 181 2.24 15.82 -23.42
C SER A 181 3.52 15.31 -24.09
N HIS A 182 4.20 16.16 -24.88
CA HIS A 182 5.50 15.86 -25.50
C HIS A 182 5.52 14.63 -26.43
N ALA A 183 4.46 14.45 -27.23
CA ALA A 183 4.26 13.29 -28.11
C ALA A 183 4.15 11.94 -27.37
N LEU A 184 4.04 11.95 -26.04
CA LEU A 184 3.74 10.76 -25.26
C LEU A 184 2.22 10.56 -25.24
N GLY A 185 1.77 9.32 -25.46
CA GLY A 185 0.36 8.97 -25.26
C GLY A 185 -0.04 9.10 -23.79
N PRO A 186 -1.28 9.51 -23.48
CA PRO A 186 -1.77 9.57 -22.12
C PRO A 186 -1.78 8.18 -21.48
N MET A 187 -1.49 8.10 -20.18
CA MET A 187 -1.52 6.84 -19.42
C MET A 187 -2.95 6.31 -19.24
N PHE A 188 -3.93 7.22 -19.15
CA PHE A 188 -5.34 6.90 -18.98
C PHE A 188 -6.19 7.79 -19.87
N ASP A 189 -7.28 7.24 -20.37
CA ASP A 189 -8.28 7.98 -21.15
C ASP A 189 -9.25 8.73 -20.21
N VAL A 190 -9.56 8.16 -19.04
CA VAL A 190 -10.54 8.72 -18.10
C VAL A 190 -9.99 8.77 -16.68
N PHE A 191 -10.12 9.93 -16.05
CA PHE A 191 -9.71 10.18 -14.68
C PHE A 191 -10.94 10.26 -13.78
N GLY A 192 -10.88 9.65 -12.61
CA GLY A 192 -11.85 9.80 -11.54
C GLY A 192 -11.22 10.37 -10.27
N VAL A 193 -12.04 11.00 -9.44
CA VAL A 193 -11.65 11.51 -8.12
C VAL A 193 -12.58 10.91 -7.06
N LEU A 194 -12.02 10.14 -6.13
CA LEU A 194 -12.79 9.40 -5.11
C LEU A 194 -13.65 10.32 -4.25
N GLU A 195 -13.12 11.48 -3.88
CA GLU A 195 -13.80 12.51 -3.09
C GLU A 195 -15.00 13.12 -3.83
N GLN A 196 -15.08 12.91 -5.14
CA GLN A 196 -16.16 13.36 -6.03
C GLN A 196 -16.88 12.16 -6.64
N TRP A 197 -17.21 11.18 -5.80
CA TRP A 197 -17.71 9.87 -6.20
C TRP A 197 -18.85 9.92 -7.21
N ILE A 198 -19.91 10.67 -6.92
CA ILE A 198 -21.10 10.76 -7.78
C ILE A 198 -20.73 11.32 -9.16
N ARG A 199 -20.03 12.46 -9.20
CA ARG A 199 -19.54 13.07 -10.46
C ARG A 199 -18.61 12.13 -11.23
N THR A 200 -17.77 11.37 -10.53
CA THR A 200 -16.89 10.37 -11.17
C THR A 200 -17.68 9.25 -11.83
N MET A 201 -18.68 8.68 -11.15
CA MET A 201 -19.52 7.63 -11.73
C MET A 201 -20.31 8.16 -12.94
N GLU A 202 -20.88 9.36 -12.85
CA GLU A 202 -21.62 10.00 -13.95
C GLU A 202 -20.72 10.28 -15.17
N LEU A 203 -19.48 10.73 -14.93
CA LEU A 203 -18.49 10.90 -15.99
C LEU A 203 -18.17 9.56 -16.67
N TRP A 204 -17.98 8.51 -15.88
CA TRP A 204 -17.69 7.17 -16.40
C TRP A 204 -18.88 6.55 -17.14
N ASP A 205 -20.12 6.80 -16.71
CA ASP A 205 -21.32 6.36 -17.43
C ASP A 205 -21.36 6.90 -18.86
N ARG A 206 -20.84 8.12 -19.08
CA ARG A 206 -20.78 8.73 -20.40
C ARG A 206 -19.57 8.28 -21.22
N GLN A 207 -18.39 8.23 -20.61
CA GLN A 207 -17.15 7.94 -21.36
C GLN A 207 -16.88 6.45 -21.50
N MET A 208 -17.43 5.62 -20.63
CA MET A 208 -17.23 4.18 -20.56
C MET A 208 -18.54 3.47 -20.18
N PRO A 209 -19.58 3.55 -21.03
CA PRO A 209 -20.86 2.96 -20.72
C PRO A 209 -20.72 1.45 -20.50
N LEU A 210 -21.35 0.95 -19.44
CA LEU A 210 -21.42 -0.48 -19.16
C LEU A 210 -22.44 -1.14 -20.12
N ALA A 211 -22.28 -2.45 -20.33
CA ALA A 211 -23.25 -3.24 -21.06
C ALA A 211 -24.62 -3.25 -20.35
N ASP A 212 -25.68 -3.61 -21.09
CA ASP A 212 -27.04 -3.81 -20.57
C ASP A 212 -27.64 -2.59 -19.84
N GLN A 213 -27.23 -1.38 -20.25
CA GLN A 213 -27.69 -0.11 -19.67
C GLN A 213 -27.45 -0.01 -18.15
N GLN A 214 -26.48 -0.75 -17.62
CA GLN A 214 -26.04 -0.56 -16.24
C GLN A 214 -25.32 0.78 -16.09
N ILE A 215 -25.40 1.34 -14.89
CA ILE A 215 -24.64 2.55 -14.52
C ILE A 215 -23.60 2.21 -13.46
N TRP A 216 -22.45 2.88 -13.54
CA TRP A 216 -21.32 2.75 -12.65
C TRP A 216 -21.72 2.90 -11.19
N LEU A 217 -22.62 3.84 -10.88
CA LEU A 217 -23.09 4.06 -9.52
C LEU A 217 -23.81 2.83 -8.94
N ASN A 218 -24.54 2.07 -9.76
CA ASN A 218 -25.26 0.88 -9.31
C ASN A 218 -24.32 -0.29 -9.06
N VAL A 219 -23.40 -0.56 -9.99
CA VAL A 219 -22.46 -1.69 -9.88
C VAL A 219 -21.45 -1.49 -8.74
N THR A 220 -21.17 -0.24 -8.39
CA THR A 220 -20.25 0.13 -7.32
C THR A 220 -20.92 0.39 -5.97
N ARG A 221 -22.25 0.39 -5.89
CA ARG A 221 -23.00 0.67 -4.66
C ARG A 221 -22.64 -0.26 -3.49
N VAL A 222 -22.17 -1.48 -3.77
CA VAL A 222 -21.77 -2.47 -2.74
C VAL A 222 -20.29 -2.29 -2.35
N HIS A 223 -19.86 -1.06 -2.11
CA HIS A 223 -18.53 -0.84 -1.56
C HIS A 223 -18.48 -1.24 -0.08
N TYR A 224 -17.91 -2.43 0.15
CA TYR A 224 -17.53 -2.89 1.48
C TYR A 224 -16.56 -1.88 2.10
N GLY A 225 -16.95 -1.27 3.21
CA GLY A 225 -15.99 -0.48 4.00
C GLY A 225 -14.80 -1.38 4.38
N HIS A 226 -13.58 -0.90 4.13
CA HIS A 226 -12.32 -1.66 4.30
C HIS A 226 -11.94 -1.99 5.76
N GLY A 227 -12.93 -2.20 6.63
CA GLY A 227 -12.72 -2.58 8.04
C GLY A 227 -12.23 -1.45 8.95
N SER A 228 -12.04 -0.22 8.43
CA SER A 228 -11.63 0.95 9.22
C SER A 228 -12.78 1.65 9.94
N LYS A 229 -14.04 1.19 9.79
CA LYS A 229 -15.21 1.81 10.43
C LYS A 229 -15.02 2.07 11.94
N LYS A 230 -14.33 1.18 12.65
CA LYS A 230 -14.07 1.30 14.09
C LYS A 230 -13.05 2.40 14.47
N TYR A 231 -12.31 2.94 13.51
CA TYR A 231 -11.31 4.00 13.73
C TYR A 231 -11.74 5.33 13.12
N LYS A 232 -12.98 5.47 12.64
CA LYS A 232 -13.34 6.59 11.77
C LYS A 232 -13.10 7.98 12.41
N GLU A 233 -13.43 8.15 13.69
CA GLU A 233 -13.20 9.42 14.40
C GLU A 233 -11.70 9.70 14.59
N GLN A 234 -10.92 8.68 14.98
CA GLN A 234 -9.46 8.79 15.11
C GLN A 234 -8.79 9.07 13.76
N GLU A 235 -9.26 8.41 12.69
CA GLU A 235 -8.80 8.62 11.31
C GLU A 235 -9.04 10.06 10.87
N LEU A 236 -10.19 10.66 11.21
CA LEU A 236 -10.50 12.05 10.90
C LEU A 236 -9.62 13.04 11.67
N ALA A 237 -9.42 12.85 12.97
CA ALA A 237 -8.56 13.72 13.77
C ALA A 237 -7.10 13.68 13.28
N VAL A 238 -6.57 12.48 13.04
CA VAL A 238 -5.21 12.30 12.50
C VAL A 238 -5.08 12.86 11.10
N LEU A 239 -6.14 12.78 10.27
CA LEU A 239 -6.15 13.37 8.94
C LEU A 239 -6.01 14.90 8.97
N ASP A 240 -6.72 15.58 9.86
CA ASP A 240 -6.66 17.04 9.95
C ASP A 240 -5.31 17.54 10.49
N GLU A 241 -4.66 16.76 11.35
CA GLU A 241 -3.27 17.00 11.78
C GLU A 241 -2.29 16.76 10.64
N ALA A 242 -2.38 15.62 9.96
CA ALA A 242 -1.48 15.24 8.87
C ALA A 242 -1.50 16.24 7.69
N ARG A 243 -2.65 16.87 7.41
CA ARG A 243 -2.77 17.92 6.39
C ARG A 243 -1.98 19.19 6.69
N LYS A 244 -1.59 19.40 7.94
CA LYS A 244 -0.85 20.57 8.41
C LYS A 244 0.60 20.24 8.76
N ASP A 245 0.96 18.96 8.75
CA ASP A 245 2.29 18.49 9.16
C ASP A 245 3.27 18.58 7.98
N PRO A 246 4.26 19.50 8.02
CA PRO A 246 5.18 19.69 6.90
C PRO A 246 6.02 18.45 6.61
N TYR A 247 6.34 17.64 7.63
CA TYR A 247 7.10 16.40 7.41
C TYR A 247 6.30 15.40 6.60
N ILE A 248 5.02 15.22 6.96
CA ILE A 248 4.13 14.31 6.23
C ILE A 248 3.95 14.79 4.79
N LEU A 249 3.69 16.08 4.59
CA LEU A 249 3.52 16.67 3.26
C LEU A 249 4.78 16.50 2.40
N ASP A 250 5.96 16.70 2.97
CA ASP A 250 7.25 16.47 2.29
C ASP A 250 7.44 15.00 1.91
N ALA A 251 7.10 14.07 2.80
CA ALA A 251 7.24 12.63 2.57
C ALA A 251 6.31 12.11 1.44
N ILE A 252 5.23 12.83 1.11
CA ILE A 252 4.28 12.45 0.04
C ILE A 252 4.19 13.49 -1.10
N GLN A 253 5.16 14.38 -1.22
CA GLN A 253 5.13 15.50 -2.16
C GLN A 253 4.90 15.08 -3.62
N GLY A 254 5.38 13.90 -4.05
CA GLY A 254 5.19 13.39 -5.40
C GLY A 254 3.73 13.04 -5.66
N ASP A 255 3.11 12.34 -4.70
CA ASP A 255 1.70 12.01 -4.75
C ASP A 255 0.82 13.27 -4.74
N LEU A 256 1.17 14.27 -3.91
CA LEU A 256 0.50 15.56 -3.86
C LEU A 256 0.57 16.29 -5.21
N LYS A 257 1.75 16.33 -5.83
CA LYS A 257 1.94 16.97 -7.13
C LYS A 257 1.11 16.28 -8.22
N ILE A 258 1.12 14.95 -8.27
CA ILE A 258 0.29 14.18 -9.21
C ILE A 258 -1.19 14.49 -9.03
N TYR A 259 -1.68 14.46 -7.78
CA TYR A 259 -3.09 14.65 -7.49
C TYR A 259 -3.56 16.08 -7.82
N ARG A 260 -2.84 17.08 -7.30
CA ARG A 260 -3.20 18.50 -7.40
C ARG A 260 -2.97 19.07 -8.80
N ASP A 261 -1.85 18.73 -9.45
CA ASP A 261 -1.41 19.40 -10.68
C ASP A 261 -1.84 18.63 -11.94
N VAL A 262 -2.40 17.42 -11.80
CA VAL A 262 -2.83 16.59 -12.93
C VAL A 262 -4.20 15.95 -12.70
N ALA A 263 -4.35 15.08 -11.71
CA ALA A 263 -5.55 14.25 -11.58
C ALA A 263 -6.84 15.09 -11.41
N VAL A 264 -6.84 16.03 -10.46
CA VAL A 264 -8.00 16.92 -10.24
C VAL A 264 -8.23 17.85 -11.44
N PRO A 265 -7.24 18.58 -11.98
CA PRO A 265 -7.45 19.43 -13.16
C PRO A 265 -7.99 18.67 -14.39
N LEU A 266 -7.46 17.48 -14.70
CA LEU A 266 -7.95 16.68 -15.82
C LEU A 266 -9.37 16.18 -15.61
N PHE A 267 -9.70 15.74 -14.38
CA PHE A 267 -11.06 15.37 -14.01
C PHE A 267 -12.04 16.55 -14.16
N GLU A 268 -11.69 17.72 -13.63
CA GLU A 268 -12.54 18.92 -13.70
C GLU A 268 -12.75 19.41 -15.14
N ALA A 269 -11.70 19.36 -15.97
CA ALA A 269 -11.80 19.69 -17.39
C ALA A 269 -12.72 18.71 -18.13
N ALA A 270 -12.58 17.40 -17.89
CA ALA A 270 -13.44 16.38 -18.49
C ALA A 270 -14.89 16.55 -18.06
N TRP A 271 -15.13 16.83 -16.77
CA TRP A 271 -16.47 17.10 -16.25
C TRP A 271 -17.10 18.34 -16.88
N LYS A 272 -16.34 19.45 -16.97
CA LYS A 272 -16.83 20.68 -17.58
C LYS A 272 -17.18 20.47 -19.05
N ASN A 273 -16.41 19.70 -19.81
CA ASN A 273 -16.70 19.44 -21.22
C ASN A 273 -17.93 18.54 -21.43
N MET A 274 -18.44 17.91 -20.38
CA MET A 274 -19.66 17.09 -20.42
C MET A 274 -20.95 17.92 -20.36
N HIS A 275 -20.87 19.18 -19.91
CA HIS A 275 -21.99 20.06 -19.58
C HIS A 275 -21.91 21.40 -20.34
#